data_AF-A0A1H9PU82-F1
#
_entry.id   AF-A0A1H9PU82-F1
#
_cell.length_a   1.000
_cell.length_b   1.000
_cell.length_c   1.000
_cell.angle_alpha   90.00
_cell.angle_beta   90.00
_cell.angle_gamma   90.00
#
_symmetry.space_group_name_H-M   'P 1'
#
loop_
_entity.id
_entity.type
_entity.pdbx_description
1 polymer ?
#
loop_
_entity_poly.entity_id
_entity_poly.type
_entity_poly.pdbx_seq_one_letter_code
_entity_poly.pdbx_strand_id
1 'polypeptide(L)'
;MTTKRPFHDFTERLAQFADGRRGIRNPFVIVPVQPKYERRVAERLTEWATNPHRTEEFPDDGTVQVLRLDELFVETDVFELAVDLGENSQPATITETMQDRLAEELVAVMVEKIDAPAQQRHVVLLTHLGSLYPFTRASELLDELDRRNVQSTIGIPFPGDIVGGKLSFFGEESRNYYPAHQIEGRVEGVHLQ
;
A
#
# COMPACT_ATOMS: atom_id res chain seq x y z
N MET A 1 -12.46 -7.42 20.71
CA MET A 1 -12.63 -6.09 21.30
C MET A 1 -11.98 -5.11 20.34
N THR A 2 -12.78 -4.31 19.64
CA THR A 2 -12.32 -3.30 18.70
C THR A 2 -11.49 -2.27 19.45
N THR A 3 -10.18 -2.27 19.23
CA THR A 3 -9.26 -1.30 19.79
C THR A 3 -9.55 0.06 19.17
N LYS A 4 -9.70 1.10 20.02
CA LYS A 4 -9.93 2.50 19.60
C LYS A 4 -8.69 3.15 18.95
N ARG A 5 -7.80 2.35 18.35
CA ARG A 5 -6.43 2.74 17.96
C ARG A 5 -6.01 2.07 16.64
N PRO A 6 -6.71 2.31 15.52
CA PRO A 6 -6.46 1.62 14.25
C PRO A 6 -5.02 1.77 13.73
N PHE A 7 -4.35 2.89 14.01
CA PHE A 7 -2.94 3.07 13.65
C PHE A 7 -2.00 2.13 14.43
N HIS A 8 -2.23 1.99 15.73
CA HIS A 8 -1.47 1.09 16.58
C HIS A 8 -1.67 -0.36 16.15
N ASP A 9 -2.93 -0.75 15.98
CA ASP A 9 -3.31 -2.10 15.57
C ASP A 9 -2.71 -2.46 14.20
N PHE A 10 -2.62 -1.48 13.29
CA PHE A 10 -1.94 -1.64 12.02
C PHE A 10 -0.46 -1.98 12.19
N THR A 11 0.28 -1.20 12.98
CA THR A 11 1.71 -1.44 13.22
C THR A 11 1.99 -2.75 13.97
N GLU A 12 1.18 -3.08 15.00
CA GLU A 12 1.27 -4.38 15.69
C GLU A 12 1.00 -5.53 14.74
N ARG A 13 0.02 -5.38 13.85
CA ARG A 13 -0.31 -6.44 12.91
C ARG A 13 0.80 -6.65 11.89
N LEU A 14 1.41 -5.59 11.39
CA LEU A 14 2.59 -5.68 10.52
C LEU A 14 3.72 -6.45 11.22
N ALA A 15 3.98 -6.14 12.50
CA ALA A 15 4.97 -6.83 13.31
C ALA A 15 4.71 -8.34 13.41
N GLN A 16 3.47 -8.73 13.73
CA GLN A 16 3.07 -10.15 13.81
C GLN A 16 3.23 -10.93 12.50
N PHE A 17 2.94 -10.28 11.37
CA PHE A 17 3.07 -10.91 10.06
C PHE A 17 4.54 -11.03 9.64
N ALA A 18 5.37 -10.03 9.97
CA ALA A 18 6.81 -10.08 9.77
C ALA A 18 7.46 -11.20 10.59
N ASP A 19 6.97 -11.49 11.80
CA ASP A 19 7.45 -12.58 12.66
C ASP A 19 7.01 -13.99 12.18
N GLY A 20 6.25 -14.10 11.08
CA GLY A 20 5.88 -15.39 10.49
C GLY A 20 4.80 -16.17 11.25
N ARG A 21 4.22 -15.61 12.32
CA ARG A 21 3.26 -16.28 13.23
C ARG A 21 1.97 -16.79 12.58
N ARG A 22 1.73 -16.52 11.29
CA ARG A 22 0.46 -16.81 10.62
C ARG A 22 0.52 -17.79 9.45
N GLY A 23 1.71 -18.19 8.97
CA GLY A 23 1.82 -19.14 7.84
C GLY A 23 1.11 -18.69 6.55
N ILE A 24 0.86 -17.39 6.39
CA ILE A 24 0.19 -16.82 5.21
C ILE A 24 1.28 -16.47 4.19
N ARG A 25 1.09 -16.93 2.95
CA ARG A 25 2.06 -16.80 1.86
C ARG A 25 2.39 -15.34 1.53
N ASN A 26 1.39 -14.47 1.52
CA ASN A 26 1.56 -13.03 1.27
C ASN A 26 0.96 -12.20 2.40
N PRO A 27 1.78 -11.53 3.22
CA PRO A 27 1.31 -10.81 4.39
C PRO A 27 0.86 -9.39 4.03
N PHE A 28 -0.28 -9.24 3.34
CA PHE A 28 -0.88 -7.92 3.12
C PHE A 28 -1.67 -7.47 4.34
N VAL A 29 -1.30 -6.33 4.91
CA VAL A 29 -2.03 -5.68 5.99
C VAL A 29 -2.53 -4.35 5.48
N ILE A 30 -3.82 -4.08 5.63
CA ILE A 30 -4.47 -2.87 5.13
C ILE A 30 -5.18 -2.18 6.28
N VAL A 31 -4.95 -0.88 6.42
CA VAL A 31 -5.71 -0.03 7.34
C VAL A 31 -6.46 1.04 6.55
N PRO A 32 -7.79 1.16 6.71
CA PRO A 32 -8.54 2.28 6.16
C PRO A 32 -8.07 3.60 6.76
N VAL A 33 -7.93 4.62 5.93
CA VAL A 33 -7.53 5.97 6.30
C VAL A 33 -8.54 6.95 5.71
N GLN A 34 -9.00 7.90 6.53
CA GLN A 34 -9.81 8.99 5.98
C GLN A 34 -8.96 9.82 5.00
N PRO A 35 -9.37 10.01 3.72
CA PRO A 35 -8.49 10.51 2.66
C PRO A 35 -7.75 11.80 2.98
N LYS A 36 -8.41 12.76 3.65
CA LYS A 36 -7.81 14.04 4.07
C LYS A 36 -6.61 13.92 5.02
N TYR A 37 -6.40 12.75 5.63
CA TYR A 37 -5.29 12.48 6.55
C TYR A 37 -4.23 11.54 5.95
N GLU A 38 -4.35 11.11 4.68
CA GLU A 38 -3.41 10.17 4.04
C GLU A 38 -1.95 10.58 4.24
N ARG A 39 -1.61 11.83 3.89
CA ARG A 39 -0.24 12.36 4.02
C ARG A 39 0.27 12.32 5.46
N ARG A 40 -0.56 12.70 6.43
CA ARG A 40 -0.19 12.69 7.85
C ARG A 40 -0.02 11.26 8.38
N VAL A 41 -0.80 10.29 7.88
CA VAL A 41 -0.60 8.87 8.17
C VAL A 41 0.73 8.38 7.58
N ALA A 42 1.04 8.76 6.34
CA ALA A 42 2.31 8.42 5.71
C ALA A 42 3.51 8.98 6.48
N GLU A 43 3.44 10.22 6.96
CA GLU A 43 4.47 10.82 7.83
C GLU A 43 4.66 10.02 9.13
N ARG A 44 3.58 9.69 9.82
CA ARG A 44 3.64 8.89 11.06
C ARG A 44 4.18 7.47 10.83
N LEU A 45 3.83 6.85 9.69
CA LEU A 45 4.39 5.56 9.29
C LEU A 45 5.88 5.65 8.97
N THR A 46 6.30 6.75 8.35
CA THR A 46 7.73 7.02 8.08
C THR A 46 8.50 7.17 9.39
N GLU A 47 7.96 7.90 10.35
CA GLU A 47 8.56 8.02 11.69
C GLU A 47 8.61 6.67 12.40
N TRP A 48 7.54 5.88 12.36
CA TRP A 48 7.55 4.51 12.90
C TRP A 48 8.61 3.63 12.24
N ALA A 49 8.76 3.70 10.92
CA ALA A 49 9.75 2.94 10.16
C ALA A 49 11.20 3.24 10.59
N THR A 50 11.49 4.41 11.18
CA THR A 50 12.81 4.72 11.74
C THR A 50 13.12 3.97 13.05
N ASN A 51 12.09 3.49 13.75
CA ASN A 51 12.25 2.76 15.00
C ASN A 51 11.11 1.73 15.21
N PRO A 52 11.03 0.70 14.35
CA PRO A 52 9.92 -0.25 14.34
C PRO A 52 9.96 -1.21 15.55
N HIS A 53 11.15 -1.44 16.13
CA HIS A 53 11.36 -2.29 17.31
C HIS A 53 10.76 -1.72 18.61
N ARG A 54 10.18 -0.51 18.57
CA ARG A 54 9.30 -0.02 19.65
C ARG A 54 7.97 -0.77 19.72
N THR A 55 7.59 -1.44 18.65
CA THR A 55 6.44 -2.35 18.63
C THR A 55 6.88 -3.69 19.21
N GLU A 56 6.27 -4.11 20.33
CA GLU A 56 6.73 -5.25 21.14
C GLU A 56 6.90 -6.57 20.36
N GLU A 57 6.08 -6.79 19.34
CA GLU A 57 6.10 -8.03 18.55
C GLU A 57 6.93 -7.93 17.26
N PHE A 58 7.69 -6.84 17.06
CA PHE A 58 8.48 -6.66 15.86
C PHE A 58 9.77 -7.50 15.92
N PRO A 59 10.10 -8.29 14.88
CA PRO A 59 11.29 -9.15 14.90
C PRO A 59 12.58 -8.37 15.14
N ASP A 60 13.51 -8.92 15.92
CA ASP A 60 14.79 -8.28 16.23
C ASP A 60 15.63 -7.97 14.98
N ASP A 61 15.56 -8.84 13.97
CA ASP A 61 16.21 -8.70 12.66
C ASP A 61 15.26 -8.18 11.58
N GLY A 62 14.05 -7.76 11.96
CA GLY A 62 13.07 -7.19 11.05
C GLY A 62 13.49 -5.82 10.55
N THR A 63 13.08 -5.47 9.34
CA THR A 63 13.36 -4.16 8.74
C THR A 63 12.08 -3.57 8.16
N VAL A 64 12.03 -2.24 8.05
CA VAL A 64 10.91 -1.52 7.43
C VAL A 64 11.44 -0.60 6.35
N GLN A 65 10.86 -0.70 5.16
CA GLN A 65 11.08 0.21 4.06
C GLN A 65 9.78 0.94 3.73
N VAL A 66 9.87 2.24 3.47
CA VAL A 66 8.73 3.04 3.00
C VAL A 66 8.91 3.34 1.53
N LEU A 67 7.92 2.97 0.73
CA LEU A 67 7.83 3.33 -0.68
C LEU A 67 6.71 4.36 -0.86
N ARG A 68 7.07 5.47 -1.52
CA ARG A 68 6.16 6.56 -1.87
C ARG A 68 5.65 6.33 -3.28
N LEU A 69 4.39 5.92 -3.41
CA LEU A 69 3.84 5.56 -4.71
C LEU A 69 3.71 6.76 -5.65
N ASP A 70 3.57 7.97 -5.12
CA ASP A 70 3.59 9.21 -5.90
C ASP A 70 4.97 9.48 -6.54
N GLU A 71 6.05 9.10 -5.87
CA GLU A 71 7.42 9.21 -6.39
C GLU A 71 7.74 8.09 -7.37
N LEU A 72 7.35 6.85 -7.07
CA LEU A 72 7.58 5.73 -7.98
C LEU A 72 6.72 5.80 -9.25
N PHE A 73 5.54 6.41 -9.16
CA PHE A 73 4.66 6.63 -10.30
C PHE A 73 5.36 7.39 -11.43
N VAL A 74 6.14 8.41 -11.10
CA VAL A 74 6.83 9.24 -12.10
C VAL A 74 8.05 8.54 -12.73
N GLU A 75 8.47 7.39 -12.19
CA GLU A 75 9.53 6.55 -12.75
C GLU A 75 9.01 5.51 -13.76
N THR A 76 7.70 5.49 -14.05
CA THR A 76 7.11 4.52 -15.00
C THR A 76 7.12 5.02 -16.43
N ASP A 77 7.37 4.11 -17.39
CA ASP A 77 7.35 4.42 -18.83
C ASP A 77 5.99 4.96 -19.27
N VAL A 78 4.89 4.42 -18.75
CA VAL A 78 3.54 4.91 -19.05
C VAL A 78 3.33 6.35 -18.58
N PHE A 79 3.93 6.76 -17.46
CA PHE A 79 3.91 8.15 -17.03
C PHE A 79 4.68 9.06 -17.97
N GLU A 80 5.91 8.67 -18.34
CA GLU A 80 6.72 9.42 -19.31
C GLU A 80 5.97 9.58 -20.64
N LEU A 81 5.39 8.49 -21.16
CA LEU A 81 4.58 8.51 -22.37
C LEU A 81 3.37 9.45 -22.26
N ALA A 82 2.66 9.45 -21.13
CA ALA A 82 1.51 10.34 -20.94
C ALA A 82 1.93 11.81 -20.91
N VAL A 83 3.06 12.12 -20.27
CA VAL A 83 3.64 13.47 -20.25
C VAL A 83 4.07 13.90 -21.65
N ASP A 84 4.74 13.01 -22.40
CA ASP A 84 5.22 13.27 -23.75
C ASP A 84 4.08 13.48 -24.76
N LEU A 85 3.03 12.66 -24.67
CA LEU A 85 1.85 12.80 -25.50
C LEU A 85 1.12 14.10 -25.17
N GLY A 86 0.96 14.44 -23.89
CA GLY A 86 0.38 15.70 -23.44
C GLY A 86 -0.91 16.08 -24.17
N GLU A 87 -0.95 17.29 -24.73
CA GLU A 87 -2.10 17.79 -25.50
C GLU A 87 -2.27 17.15 -26.90
N ASN A 88 -1.27 16.37 -27.35
CA ASN A 88 -1.33 15.69 -28.65
C ASN A 88 -2.17 14.40 -28.62
N SER A 89 -2.70 14.01 -27.45
CA SER A 89 -3.59 12.87 -27.29
C SER A 89 -4.87 13.26 -26.55
N GLN A 90 -5.91 12.43 -26.69
CA GLN A 90 -7.13 12.63 -25.94
C GLN A 90 -6.93 12.18 -24.49
N PRO A 91 -7.41 12.93 -23.49
CA PRO A 91 -7.30 12.54 -22.08
C PRO A 91 -7.86 11.15 -21.78
N ALA A 92 -8.92 10.74 -22.49
CA ALA A 92 -9.49 9.40 -22.38
C ALA A 92 -8.50 8.31 -22.80
N THR A 93 -7.81 8.49 -23.93
CA THR A 93 -6.80 7.53 -24.42
C THR A 93 -5.61 7.43 -23.47
N ILE A 94 -5.15 8.55 -22.91
CA ILE A 94 -4.09 8.54 -21.88
C ILE A 94 -4.57 7.77 -20.63
N THR A 95 -5.81 8.04 -20.19
CA THR A 95 -6.39 7.38 -19.02
C THR A 95 -6.52 5.86 -19.22
N GLU A 96 -7.02 5.42 -20.38
CA GLU A 96 -7.13 4.00 -20.73
C GLU A 96 -5.75 3.33 -20.75
N THR A 97 -4.76 3.97 -21.39
CA THR A 97 -3.38 3.45 -21.43
C THR A 97 -2.78 3.31 -20.03
N MET A 98 -2.99 4.31 -19.17
CA MET A 98 -2.58 4.27 -17.77
C MET A 98 -3.26 3.14 -17.00
N GLN A 99 -4.56 2.96 -17.20
CA GLN A 99 -5.32 1.88 -16.55
C GLN A 99 -4.86 0.49 -16.98
N ASP A 100 -4.39 0.34 -18.22
CA ASP A 100 -3.91 -0.94 -18.74
C ASP A 100 -2.48 -1.29 -18.30
N ARG A 101 -1.63 -0.28 -18.09
CA ARG A 101 -0.16 -0.49 -17.96
C ARG A 101 0.40 -0.17 -16.57
N LEU A 102 -0.20 0.78 -15.85
CA LEU A 102 0.42 1.37 -14.67
C LEU A 102 0.69 0.35 -13.56
N ALA A 103 -0.23 -0.58 -13.29
CA ALA A 103 -0.04 -1.55 -12.21
C ALA A 103 1.19 -2.45 -12.45
N GLU A 104 1.33 -2.97 -13.67
CA GLU A 104 2.44 -3.85 -14.06
C GLU A 104 3.79 -3.10 -13.97
N GLU A 105 3.85 -1.90 -14.53
CA GLU A 105 5.06 -1.09 -14.61
C GLU A 105 5.47 -0.54 -13.24
N LEU A 106 4.52 -0.02 -12.46
CA LEU A 106 4.79 0.47 -11.12
C LEU A 106 5.32 -0.64 -10.21
N VAL A 107 4.75 -1.84 -10.29
CA VAL A 107 5.23 -2.97 -9.48
C VAL A 107 6.61 -3.44 -9.95
N ALA A 108 6.92 -3.32 -11.25
CA ALA A 108 8.28 -3.56 -11.73
C ALA A 108 9.30 -2.63 -11.05
N VAL A 109 9.03 -1.32 -11.08
CA VAL A 109 9.85 -0.32 -10.40
C VAL A 109 9.93 -0.61 -8.90
N MET A 110 8.81 -0.91 -8.24
CA MET A 110 8.78 -1.23 -6.81
C MET A 110 9.69 -2.41 -6.47
N VAL A 111 9.63 -3.51 -7.22
CA VAL A 111 10.45 -4.71 -6.97
C VAL A 111 11.95 -4.41 -7.08
N GLU A 112 12.35 -3.52 -7.98
CA GLU A 112 13.74 -3.07 -8.08
C GLU A 112 14.19 -2.21 -6.89
N LYS A 113 13.27 -1.50 -6.25
CA LYS A 113 13.55 -0.65 -5.09
C LYS A 113 13.45 -1.38 -3.76
N ILE A 114 12.72 -2.49 -3.67
CA ILE A 114 12.59 -3.26 -2.43
C ILE A 114 13.94 -3.90 -2.10
N ASP A 115 14.48 -3.62 -0.91
CA ASP A 115 15.82 -4.10 -0.54
C ASP A 115 15.86 -5.63 -0.36
N ALA A 116 14.77 -6.22 0.14
CA ALA A 116 14.68 -7.64 0.46
C ALA A 116 13.33 -8.27 0.09
N PRO A 117 12.96 -8.32 -1.21
CA PRO A 117 11.62 -8.70 -1.67
C PRO A 117 11.28 -10.15 -1.38
N ALA A 118 12.28 -11.02 -1.16
CA ALA A 118 12.11 -12.42 -0.80
C ALA A 118 12.16 -12.68 0.72
N GLN A 119 12.21 -11.65 1.57
CA GLN A 119 12.28 -11.83 3.02
C GLN A 119 10.97 -11.39 3.70
N GLN A 120 10.27 -12.33 4.33
CA GLN A 120 9.02 -12.05 5.04
C GLN A 120 9.17 -11.05 6.20
N ARG A 121 10.34 -11.07 6.87
CA ARG A 121 10.69 -10.18 7.99
C ARG A 121 10.96 -8.74 7.55
N HIS A 122 11.01 -8.49 6.24
CA HIS A 122 11.07 -7.16 5.66
C HIS A 122 9.65 -6.64 5.45
N VAL A 123 9.32 -5.52 6.09
CA VAL A 123 8.04 -4.82 5.91
C VAL A 123 8.21 -3.73 4.88
N VAL A 124 7.33 -3.67 3.87
CA VAL A 124 7.27 -2.60 2.87
C VAL A 124 5.97 -1.84 3.05
N LEU A 125 6.05 -0.55 3.37
CA LEU A 125 4.90 0.34 3.49
C LEU A 125 4.65 1.06 2.16
N LEU A 126 3.46 0.87 1.59
CA LEU A 126 3.06 1.53 0.34
C LEU A 126 2.23 2.76 0.66
N THR A 127 2.86 3.93 0.66
CA THR A 127 2.23 5.20 1.01
C THR A 127 1.80 5.99 -0.22
N HIS A 128 0.91 6.98 -0.03
CA HIS A 128 0.44 7.87 -1.10
C HIS A 128 -0.33 7.16 -2.22
N LEU A 129 -1.03 6.07 -1.89
CA LEU A 129 -1.84 5.29 -2.84
C LEU A 129 -2.91 6.14 -3.55
N GLY A 130 -3.43 7.18 -2.88
CA GLY A 130 -4.43 8.10 -3.44
C GLY A 130 -3.94 8.85 -4.68
N SER A 131 -2.63 9.00 -4.86
CA SER A 131 -2.03 9.62 -6.05
C SER A 131 -2.25 8.82 -7.34
N LEU A 132 -2.53 7.53 -7.20
CA LEU A 132 -2.70 6.62 -8.33
C LEU A 132 -4.14 6.56 -8.86
N TYR A 133 -5.11 7.14 -8.13
CA TYR A 133 -6.50 7.16 -8.58
C TYR A 133 -6.70 8.22 -9.68
N PRO A 134 -7.46 7.94 -10.76
CA PRO A 134 -8.24 6.73 -11.05
C PRO A 134 -7.52 5.70 -11.94
N PHE A 135 -6.19 5.77 -12.04
CA PHE A 135 -5.39 5.00 -12.99
C PHE A 135 -5.12 3.57 -12.53
N THR A 136 -4.90 3.31 -11.25
CA THR A 136 -4.77 1.95 -10.73
C THR A 136 -5.40 1.77 -9.35
N ARG A 137 -5.70 0.53 -8.99
CA ARG A 137 -6.31 0.12 -7.72
C ARG A 137 -5.30 -0.65 -6.89
N ALA A 138 -5.41 -0.53 -5.56
CA ALA A 138 -4.58 -1.31 -4.63
C ALA A 138 -4.61 -2.81 -4.94
N SER A 139 -5.79 -3.37 -5.26
CA SER A 139 -5.91 -4.80 -5.59
C SER A 139 -5.07 -5.24 -6.78
N GLU A 140 -4.91 -4.39 -7.80
CA GLU A 140 -4.09 -4.70 -8.98
C GLU A 140 -2.61 -4.73 -8.61
N LEU A 141 -2.17 -3.78 -7.77
CA LEU A 141 -0.81 -3.79 -7.22
C LEU A 141 -0.54 -5.05 -6.38
N LEU A 142 -1.51 -5.48 -5.58
CA LEU A 142 -1.41 -6.71 -4.78
C LEU A 142 -1.34 -7.97 -5.65
N ASP A 143 -2.18 -8.05 -6.70
CA ASP A 143 -2.15 -9.13 -7.68
C ASP A 143 -0.77 -9.22 -8.36
N GLU A 144 -0.19 -8.08 -8.77
CA GLU A 144 1.13 -8.04 -9.42
C GLU A 144 2.28 -8.37 -8.46
N LEU A 145 2.24 -7.90 -7.21
CA LEU A 145 3.24 -8.26 -6.20
C LEU A 145 3.25 -9.77 -5.90
N ASP A 146 2.07 -10.40 -5.84
CA ASP A 146 1.96 -11.85 -5.70
C ASP A 146 2.49 -12.60 -6.93
N ARG A 147 2.14 -12.13 -8.15
CA ARG A 147 2.65 -12.71 -9.41
C ARG A 147 4.17 -12.70 -9.47
N ARG A 148 4.81 -11.66 -8.91
CA ARG A 148 6.28 -11.52 -8.82
C ARG A 148 6.89 -12.20 -7.60
N ASN A 149 6.09 -12.93 -6.81
CA ASN A 149 6.52 -13.69 -5.65
C ASN A 149 7.25 -12.84 -4.58
N VAL A 150 6.77 -11.61 -4.36
CA VAL A 150 7.22 -10.76 -3.25
C VAL A 150 6.72 -11.37 -1.94
N GLN A 151 7.65 -11.73 -1.06
CA GLN A 151 7.39 -12.39 0.23
C GLN A 151 7.37 -11.41 1.41
N SER A 152 7.86 -10.18 1.20
CA SER A 152 7.83 -9.11 2.20
C SER A 152 6.42 -8.87 2.74
N THR A 153 6.33 -8.50 4.02
CA THR A 153 5.07 -8.06 4.63
C THR A 153 4.72 -6.69 4.08
N ILE A 154 3.57 -6.56 3.41
CA ILE A 154 3.18 -5.32 2.74
C ILE A 154 2.13 -4.59 3.58
N GLY A 155 2.41 -3.36 3.97
CA GLY A 155 1.49 -2.48 4.68
C GLY A 155 0.89 -1.41 3.80
N ILE A 156 -0.43 -1.26 3.80
CA ILE A 156 -1.14 -0.26 2.99
C ILE A 156 -2.06 0.61 3.86
N PRO A 157 -1.69 1.89 4.11
CA PRO A 157 -2.65 2.91 4.53
C PRO A 157 -3.58 3.27 3.36
N PHE A 158 -4.75 2.63 3.30
CA PHE A 158 -5.68 2.76 2.18
C PHE A 158 -6.58 4.00 2.36
N PRO A 159 -6.49 5.04 1.49
CA PRO A 159 -7.28 6.27 1.62
C PRO A 159 -8.71 6.06 1.10
N GLY A 160 -9.53 5.36 1.87
CA GLY A 160 -10.89 5.02 1.52
C GLY A 160 -11.56 4.16 2.60
N ASP A 161 -12.63 3.49 2.22
CA ASP A 161 -13.39 2.62 3.10
C ASP A 161 -13.29 1.16 2.63
N ILE A 162 -13.51 0.23 3.55
CA ILE A 162 -13.54 -1.21 3.24
C ILE A 162 -14.96 -1.70 3.50
N VAL A 163 -15.63 -2.19 2.45
CA VAL A 163 -17.02 -2.66 2.51
C VAL A 163 -17.07 -4.13 2.11
N GLY A 164 -17.49 -5.01 3.02
CA GLY A 164 -17.64 -6.44 2.74
C GLY A 164 -16.34 -7.15 2.31
N GLY A 165 -15.19 -6.71 2.82
CA GLY A 165 -13.88 -7.24 2.44
C GLY A 165 -13.33 -6.68 1.11
N LYS A 166 -14.09 -5.82 0.42
CA LYS A 166 -13.68 -5.13 -0.80
C LYS A 166 -13.16 -3.73 -0.46
N LEU A 167 -12.04 -3.36 -1.08
CA LEU A 167 -11.50 -2.00 -1.01
C LEU A 167 -12.41 -1.06 -1.82
N SER A 168 -12.93 0.01 -1.21
CA SER A 168 -13.75 1.02 -1.88
C SER A 168 -13.05 2.37 -1.85
N PHE A 169 -12.73 2.89 -3.03
CA PHE A 169 -12.15 4.22 -3.22
C PHE A 169 -13.29 5.21 -3.49
N PHE A 170 -13.36 6.31 -2.74
CA PHE A 170 -14.29 7.43 -3.00
C PHE A 170 -15.76 7.04 -3.27
N GLY A 171 -16.24 5.90 -2.74
CA GLY A 171 -17.62 5.41 -2.92
C GLY A 171 -17.86 4.41 -4.06
N GLU A 172 -16.83 4.00 -4.81
CA GLU A 172 -16.94 2.96 -5.85
C GLU A 172 -16.64 1.56 -5.30
N GLU A 173 -17.43 0.54 -5.71
CA GLU A 173 -17.20 -0.86 -5.31
C GLU A 173 -16.05 -1.52 -6.10
N SER A 174 -15.11 -2.18 -5.40
CA SER A 174 -14.15 -3.07 -6.06
C SER A 174 -14.83 -4.33 -6.62
N ARG A 175 -14.36 -4.75 -7.80
CA ARG A 175 -14.82 -5.97 -8.49
C ARG A 175 -14.12 -7.24 -7.96
N ASN A 176 -12.92 -7.13 -7.39
CA ASN A 176 -12.09 -8.28 -6.99
C ASN A 176 -11.88 -8.33 -5.47
N TYR A 177 -12.04 -9.53 -4.91
CA TYR A 177 -11.70 -9.87 -3.53
C TYR A 177 -10.23 -10.28 -3.46
N TYR A 178 -9.46 -9.66 -2.59
CA TYR A 178 -8.06 -10.01 -2.36
C TYR A 178 -7.88 -10.43 -0.89
N PRO A 179 -7.20 -11.56 -0.60
CA PRO A 179 -7.00 -12.05 0.77
C PRO A 179 -5.96 -11.18 1.51
N ALA A 180 -6.37 -10.01 1.98
CA ALA A 180 -5.59 -9.12 2.82
C ALA A 180 -6.16 -9.08 4.25
N HIS A 181 -5.28 -8.93 5.24
CA HIS A 181 -5.71 -8.68 6.61
C HIS A 181 -6.10 -7.23 6.78
N GLN A 182 -7.37 -7.00 7.09
CA GLN A 182 -7.93 -5.66 7.21
C GLN A 182 -8.01 -5.29 8.69
N ILE A 183 -7.45 -4.12 9.03
CA ILE A 183 -7.59 -3.55 10.37
C ILE A 183 -9.02 -3.02 10.53
N GLU A 184 -9.65 -3.40 11.64
CA GLU A 184 -10.97 -2.89 12.00
C GLU A 184 -10.88 -1.41 12.37
N GLY A 185 -11.82 -0.61 11.86
CA GLY A 185 -11.85 0.83 12.07
C GLY A 185 -11.05 1.62 11.04
N ARG A 186 -11.16 2.95 11.12
CA ARG A 186 -10.54 3.87 10.17
C ARG A 186 -9.64 4.85 10.91
N VAL A 187 -8.42 5.06 10.40
CA VAL A 187 -7.52 6.08 10.91
C VAL A 187 -8.08 7.45 10.55
N GLU A 188 -8.15 8.30 11.57
CA GLU A 188 -8.73 9.64 11.52
C GLU A 188 -7.81 10.56 12.33
N GLY A 189 -8.01 11.87 12.26
CA GLY A 189 -7.13 12.85 12.89
C GLY A 189 -6.99 12.68 14.41
N VAL A 190 -8.02 12.14 15.08
CA VAL A 190 -7.99 11.81 16.52
C VAL A 190 -7.02 10.67 16.85
N HIS A 191 -6.71 9.81 15.88
CA HIS A 191 -5.80 8.67 16.03
C HIS A 191 -4.33 9.02 15.73
N LEU A 192 -4.07 10.28 15.32
CA LEU A 192 -2.74 10.76 14.91
C LEU A 192 -2.14 11.78 15.88
N GLN A 193 -2.76 11.95 17.05
CA GLN A 193 -2.30 12.82 18.14
C GLN A 193 -1.18 12.16 18.95
#